data_AF-A0A528CJR9-F1
#
_entry.id   AF-A0A528CJR9-F1
#
_cell.length_a   1.000
_cell.length_b   1.000
_cell.length_c   1.000
_cell.angle_alpha   90.00
_cell.angle_beta   90.00
_cell.angle_gamma   90.00
#
_symmetry.space_group_name_H-M   'P 1'
#
loop_
_entity.id
_entity.type
_entity.pdbx_description
1 polymer ?
#
loop_
_entity_poly.entity_id
_entity_poly.type
_entity_poly.pdbx_seq_one_letter_code
_entity_poly.pdbx_strand_id
1 'polypeptide(L)'
;QDDILATMEPVMRGVFETFAAGKPVTQNFPRIAYDVAMRKYGTDKPDLRNPIEMQAVSDHFRDSGFKVFANILANDPKAEVWAIPA
;
A
#
# COMPACT_ATOMS: atom_id res chain seq x y z
N GLN A 1 -17.90 4.78 10.20
CA GLN A 1 -17.09 4.77 8.97
C GLN A 1 -17.60 3.68 8.03
N ASP A 2 -17.70 2.45 8.52
CA ASP A 2 -18.12 1.29 7.73
C ASP A 2 -19.52 1.44 7.11
N ASP A 3 -20.50 1.97 7.85
CA ASP A 3 -21.86 2.17 7.30
C ASP A 3 -21.88 3.10 6.08
N ILE A 4 -21.12 4.20 6.14
CA ILE A 4 -21.00 5.16 5.02
C ILE A 4 -20.35 4.46 3.83
N LEU A 5 -19.24 3.77 4.08
CA LEU A 5 -18.47 3.08 3.06
C LEU A 5 -19.26 1.95 2.40
N ALA A 6 -20.05 1.20 3.17
CA ALA A 6 -20.95 0.16 2.70
C ALA A 6 -22.13 0.72 1.91
N THR A 7 -22.59 1.93 2.24
CA THR A 7 -23.67 2.60 1.50
C THR A 7 -23.18 3.19 0.17
N MET A 8 -21.95 3.72 0.12
CA MET A 8 -21.41 4.35 -1.10
C MET A 8 -20.92 3.35 -2.14
N GLU A 9 -20.43 2.19 -1.72
CA GLU A 9 -19.86 1.20 -2.64
C GLU A 9 -20.86 0.66 -3.69
N PRO A 10 -22.11 0.33 -3.34
CA PRO A 10 -23.15 0.00 -4.32
C PRO A 10 -23.46 1.15 -5.29
N VAL A 11 -23.46 2.40 -4.80
CA VAL A 11 -23.71 3.57 -5.64
C VAL A 11 -22.62 3.72 -6.70
N MET A 12 -21.34 3.65 -6.29
CA MET A 12 -20.21 3.72 -7.21
C MET A 12 -20.27 2.59 -8.24
N ARG A 13 -20.52 1.36 -7.79
CA ARG A 13 -20.64 0.20 -8.68
C ARG A 13 -21.75 0.36 -9.71
N GLY A 14 -22.95 0.76 -9.27
CA GLY A 14 -24.10 0.96 -10.15
C GLY A 14 -23.85 2.02 -11.24
N VAL A 15 -23.10 3.08 -10.91
CA VAL A 15 -22.67 4.08 -11.91
C VAL A 15 -21.76 3.44 -12.97
N PHE A 16 -20.77 2.65 -12.59
CA PHE A 16 -19.91 1.96 -13.55
C PHE A 16 -20.67 0.91 -14.36
N GLU A 17 -21.53 0.10 -13.73
CA GLU A 17 -22.32 -0.91 -14.43
C GLU A 17 -23.28 -0.29 -15.46
N THR A 18 -23.85 0.89 -15.15
CA THR A 18 -24.77 1.59 -16.06
C THR A 18 -24.03 2.30 -17.19
N PHE A 19 -22.90 2.95 -16.92
CA PHE A 19 -22.28 3.92 -17.84
C PHE A 19 -20.91 3.52 -18.40
N ALA A 20 -20.25 2.48 -17.89
CA ALA A 20 -18.90 2.10 -18.32
C ALA A 20 -18.86 1.26 -19.60
N ALA A 21 -19.95 1.22 -20.38
CA ALA A 21 -20.05 0.50 -21.66
C ALA A 21 -19.60 -0.98 -21.58
N GLY A 22 -20.05 -1.68 -20.54
CA GLY A 22 -19.74 -3.11 -20.32
C GLY A 22 -18.35 -3.38 -19.73
N LYS A 23 -17.57 -2.36 -19.37
CA LYS A 23 -16.30 -2.58 -18.64
C LYS A 23 -16.57 -3.10 -17.23
N PRO A 24 -15.84 -4.13 -16.78
CA PRO A 24 -16.02 -4.70 -15.46
C PRO A 24 -15.60 -3.71 -14.37
N VAL A 25 -16.29 -3.76 -13.24
CA VAL A 25 -15.96 -3.03 -12.02
C VAL A 25 -15.73 -4.02 -10.88
N THR A 26 -14.78 -3.69 -10.00
CA THR A 26 -14.45 -4.51 -8.83
C THR A 26 -15.67 -4.67 -7.93
N GLN A 27 -15.96 -5.92 -7.55
CA GLN A 27 -17.18 -6.24 -6.81
C GLN A 27 -17.04 -6.07 -5.29
N ASN A 28 -15.83 -6.00 -4.75
CA ASN A 28 -15.62 -5.64 -3.35
C ASN A 28 -14.40 -4.74 -3.30
N PHE A 29 -14.58 -3.49 -2.90
CA PHE A 29 -13.49 -2.52 -2.87
C PHE A 29 -12.55 -2.83 -1.70
N PRO A 30 -11.25 -3.10 -1.96
CA PRO A 30 -10.30 -3.42 -0.91
C PRO A 30 -10.22 -2.29 0.12
N ARG A 31 -10.30 -2.64 1.40
CA ARG A 31 -10.11 -1.72 2.52
C ARG A 31 -8.68 -1.85 3.00
N ILE A 32 -7.88 -0.81 2.76
CA ILE A 32 -6.48 -0.75 3.20
C ILE A 32 -6.38 0.36 4.23
N ALA A 33 -5.94 0.02 5.44
CA ALA A 33 -5.69 1.01 6.46
C ALA A 33 -4.54 1.94 6.02
N TYR A 34 -4.59 3.21 6.45
CA TYR A 34 -3.60 4.21 6.03
C TYR A 34 -2.16 3.79 6.32
N ASP A 35 -1.91 3.26 7.53
CA ASP A 35 -0.59 2.80 7.94
C ASP A 35 -0.11 1.60 7.12
N VAL A 36 -1.02 0.70 6.74
CA VAL A 36 -0.74 -0.42 5.84
C VAL A 36 -0.43 0.09 4.43
N ALA A 37 -1.20 1.05 3.92
CA ALA A 37 -0.99 1.62 2.59
C ALA A 37 0.37 2.32 2.49
N MET A 38 0.70 3.14 3.50
CA MET A 38 2.00 3.80 3.59
C MET A 38 3.15 2.81 3.70
N ARG A 39 3.01 1.75 4.51
CA ARG A 39 4.05 0.72 4.65
C ARG A 39 4.27 -0.09 3.38
N LYS A 40 3.19 -0.57 2.74
CA LYS A 40 3.30 -1.46 1.58
C LYS A 40 3.53 -0.75 0.27
N TYR A 41 3.03 0.48 0.11
CA TYR A 41 3.00 1.16 -1.18
C TYR A 41 3.64 2.56 -1.16
N GLY A 42 3.95 3.11 0.02
CA GLY A 42 4.56 4.45 0.15
C GLY A 42 3.61 5.59 -0.20
N THR A 43 2.31 5.30 -0.33
CA THR A 43 1.27 6.27 -0.70
C THR A 43 -0.07 5.90 -0.08
N ASP A 44 -0.89 6.91 0.22
CA ASP A 44 -2.28 6.77 0.65
C ASP A 44 -3.23 6.42 -0.52
N LYS A 45 -2.74 6.51 -1.76
CA LYS A 45 -3.48 6.20 -3.00
C LYS A 45 -2.75 5.12 -3.80
N PRO A 46 -2.67 3.88 -3.28
CA PRO A 46 -1.92 2.81 -3.93
C PRO A 46 -2.54 2.42 -5.27
N ASP A 47 -1.68 2.21 -6.27
CA ASP A 47 -2.12 1.63 -7.54
C ASP A 47 -2.17 0.11 -7.43
N LEU A 48 -3.36 -0.42 -7.12
CA LEU A 48 -3.57 -1.86 -6.92
C LEU A 48 -3.52 -2.70 -8.21
N ARG A 49 -3.31 -2.08 -9.37
CA ARG A 49 -3.08 -2.81 -10.63
C ARG A 49 -1.65 -3.31 -10.74
N ASN A 50 -0.73 -2.65 -10.04
CA ASN A 50 0.66 -3.07 -9.95
C ASN A 50 0.81 -4.08 -8.79
N PRO A 51 1.26 -5.32 -9.04
CA PRO A 51 1.39 -6.34 -8.00
C PRO A 51 2.54 -6.09 -7.01
N ILE A 52 3.35 -5.05 -7.22
CA ILE A 52 4.53 -4.75 -6.39
C ILE A 52 4.10 -4.21 -5.02
N GLU A 53 4.51 -4.91 -3.96
CA GLU A 53 4.44 -4.46 -2.57
C GLU A 53 5.85 -4.31 -1.99
N MET A 54 6.14 -3.20 -1.31
CA MET A 54 7.40 -2.99 -0.60
C MET A 54 7.50 -3.92 0.62
N GLN A 55 8.72 -4.33 0.95
CA GLN A 55 9.02 -5.17 2.10
C GLN A 55 10.04 -4.51 3.03
N ALA A 56 9.85 -4.68 4.34
CA ALA A 56 10.81 -4.24 5.33
C ALA A 56 12.05 -5.15 5.29
N VAL A 57 13.22 -4.55 5.09
CA VAL A 57 14.51 -5.25 5.00
C VAL A 57 15.56 -4.68 5.95
N SER A 58 15.15 -3.82 6.89
CA SER A 58 16.02 -3.16 7.87
C SER A 58 17.00 -4.12 8.55
N ASP A 59 16.53 -5.29 8.97
CA ASP A 59 17.33 -6.23 9.74
C ASP A 59 18.49 -6.84 8.93
N HIS A 60 18.37 -6.91 7.61
CA HIS A 60 19.48 -7.33 6.74
C HIS A 60 20.61 -6.31 6.68
N PHE A 61 20.31 -5.05 6.98
CA PHE A 61 21.28 -3.96 6.91
C PHE A 61 21.83 -3.51 8.27
N ARG A 62 21.24 -3.99 9.38
CA ARG A 62 21.81 -3.81 10.72
C ARG A 62 23.19 -4.46 10.77
N ASP A 63 24.16 -3.70 11.26
CA ASP A 63 25.57 -4.11 11.35
C ASP A 63 26.20 -4.59 10.03
N SER A 64 25.57 -4.29 8.90
CA SER A 64 26.08 -4.65 7.58
C SER A 64 27.28 -3.77 7.17
N GLY A 65 28.10 -4.27 6.25
CA GLY A 65 29.21 -3.49 5.67
C GLY A 65 28.76 -2.29 4.83
N PHE A 66 27.46 -2.19 4.50
CA PHE A 66 26.91 -1.08 3.75
C PHE A 66 26.60 0.10 4.67
N LYS A 67 27.63 0.91 4.93
CA LYS A 67 27.65 1.96 5.95
C LYS A 67 26.48 2.94 5.89
N VAL A 68 25.92 3.25 4.71
CA VAL A 68 24.82 4.21 4.60
C VAL A 68 23.59 3.74 5.37
N PHE A 69 23.12 2.51 5.11
CA PHE A 69 21.94 1.97 5.79
C PHE A 69 22.24 1.56 7.23
N ALA A 70 23.40 0.96 7.49
CA ALA A 70 23.81 0.59 8.84
C ALA A 70 23.85 1.82 9.78
N ASN A 71 24.43 2.94 9.33
CA ASN A 71 24.50 4.16 10.13
C ASN A 71 23.12 4.80 10.35
N ILE A 72 22.25 4.81 9.34
CA ILE A 72 20.88 5.34 9.48
C ILE A 72 20.10 4.55 10.54
N LEU A 73 20.16 3.22 10.47
CA LEU A 73 19.46 2.32 11.39
C LEU A 73 20.03 2.33 12.82
N ALA A 74 21.31 2.68 12.99
CA ALA A 74 21.94 2.81 14.30
C ALA A 74 21.65 4.15 14.99
N ASN A 75 21.51 5.23 14.20
CA ASN A 75 21.34 6.58 14.74
C ASN A 75 19.88 6.93 15.07
N ASP A 76 18.91 6.33 14.36
CA ASP A 76 17.48 6.55 14.61
C ASP A 76 16.75 5.21 14.77
N PRO A 77 16.24 4.88 15.97
CA PRO A 77 15.45 3.68 16.21
C PRO A 77 14.17 3.59 15.37
N LYS A 78 13.67 4.72 14.85
CA LYS A 78 12.48 4.78 13.99
C LYS A 78 12.80 4.66 12.50
N ALA A 79 14.07 4.70 12.10
CA ALA A 79 14.43 4.54 10.71
C ALA A 79 14.21 3.10 10.25
N GLU A 80 13.72 2.96 9.01
CA GLU A 80 13.45 1.68 8.39
C GLU A 80 13.99 1.68 6.95
N VAL A 81 14.45 0.53 6.49
CA VAL A 81 14.84 0.30 5.09
C VAL A 81 13.81 -0.62 4.46
N TRP A 82 13.24 -0.14 3.35
CA TRP A 82 12.22 -0.85 2.59
C TRP A 82 12.72 -1.11 1.17
N ALA A 83 12.42 -2.28 0.63
CA ALA A 83 12.83 -2.70 -0.70
C ALA A 83 11.63 -3.13 -1.55
N ILE A 84 11.74 -2.91 -2.86
CA ILE A 84 10.83 -3.48 -3.85
C ILE A 84 11.41 -4.86 -4.25
N PRO A 85 10.65 -5.96 -4.10
CA PRO A 85 11.10 -7.28 -4.51
C PRO A 85 11.31 -7.33 -6.04
N ALA A 86 12.36 -8.03 -6.45
CA ALA A 86 12.76 -8.20 -7.86
C ALA A 86 11.93 -9.26 -8.59
#